data_AF-X0VAA4-F1
#
_entry.id   AF-X0VAA4-F1
#
_cell.length_a   1.000
_cell.length_b   1.000
_cell.length_c   1.000
_cell.angle_alpha   90.00
_cell.angle_beta   90.00
_cell.angle_gamma   90.00
#
_symmetry.space_group_name_H-M   'P 1'
#
loop_
_entity.id
_entity.type
_entity.pdbx_description
1 polymer ?
#
loop_
_entity_poly.entity_id
_entity_poly.type
_entity_poly.pdbx_seq_one_letter_code
_entity_poly.pdbx_strand_id
1 'polypeptide(L)'
;ISYEERSIEGPTFSNNPGSLKWFLHPERCMRFWTDLGEDCSNCLRSCAFNKPPGVLHDLVRGVIANTTVFNRLFVWLDDVLGYGKKKSSSSFFGY
;
A
#
# COMPACT_ATOMS: atom_id res chain seq x y z
N ILE A 1 3.56 -8.67 0.89
CA ILE A 1 4.54 -7.62 0.51
C ILE A 1 5.89 -7.96 1.11
N SER A 2 7.00 -7.49 0.54
CA SER A 2 8.33 -7.71 1.12
C SER A 2 8.68 -6.61 2.12
N TYR A 3 9.35 -7.00 3.21
CA TYR A 3 9.98 -6.11 4.18
C TYR A 3 11.51 -6.10 4.02
N GLU A 4 12.02 -6.87 3.05
CA GLU A 4 13.44 -6.94 2.73
C GLU A 4 13.89 -5.72 1.91
N GLU A 5 15.19 -5.56 1.78
CA GLU A 5 15.78 -4.57 0.89
C GLU A 5 15.49 -4.88 -0.60
N ARG A 6 15.72 -3.87 -1.44
CA ARG A 6 15.63 -4.05 -2.89
C ARG A 6 16.71 -5.01 -3.37
N SER A 7 16.36 -5.84 -4.35
CA SER A 7 17.26 -6.81 -4.97
C SER A 7 17.11 -6.78 -6.49
N ILE A 8 18.05 -7.40 -7.20
CA ILE A 8 17.95 -7.72 -8.63
C ILE A 8 17.42 -9.14 -8.86
N GLU A 9 17.48 -10.00 -7.84
CA GLU A 9 16.96 -11.37 -7.84
C GLU A 9 15.72 -11.48 -6.95
N GLY A 10 14.72 -12.21 -7.45
CA GLY A 10 13.46 -12.44 -6.74
C GLY A 10 13.47 -13.74 -5.93
N PRO A 11 12.66 -13.83 -4.86
CA PRO A 11 12.60 -15.02 -4.02
C PRO A 11 11.88 -16.21 -4.66
N THR A 12 11.15 -16.04 -5.76
CA THR A 12 10.38 -17.13 -6.40
C THR A 12 10.51 -17.14 -7.91
N PHE A 13 10.17 -18.27 -8.53
CA PHE A 13 10.21 -18.44 -9.99
C PHE A 13 9.25 -17.50 -10.75
N SER A 14 8.19 -17.04 -10.08
CA SER A 14 7.22 -16.09 -10.65
C SER A 14 7.75 -14.65 -10.69
N ASN A 15 8.97 -14.40 -10.24
CA ASN A 15 9.61 -13.11 -10.31
C ASN A 15 10.48 -12.99 -11.56
N ASN A 16 10.36 -11.86 -12.27
CA ASN A 16 11.28 -11.49 -13.35
C ASN A 16 12.53 -10.80 -12.78
N PRO A 17 13.72 -11.42 -12.83
CA PRO A 17 14.97 -10.87 -12.28
C PRO A 17 15.56 -9.76 -13.18
N GLY A 18 16.71 -9.20 -12.76
CA GLY A 18 17.49 -8.24 -13.55
C GLY A 18 17.10 -6.77 -13.40
N SER A 19 16.15 -6.44 -12.52
CA SER A 19 15.78 -5.05 -12.21
C SER A 19 15.75 -4.82 -10.71
N LEU A 20 16.41 -3.76 -10.23
CA LEU A 20 16.46 -3.41 -8.81
C LEU A 20 15.08 -2.97 -8.30
N LYS A 21 14.42 -3.81 -7.50
CA LYS A 21 13.08 -3.54 -6.94
C LYS A 21 12.82 -4.30 -5.65
N TRP A 22 11.77 -3.92 -4.93
CA TRP A 22 11.22 -4.74 -3.86
C TRP A 22 10.41 -5.87 -4.49
N PHE A 23 10.96 -7.08 -4.50
CA PHE A 23 10.25 -8.24 -4.99
C PHE A 23 9.11 -8.62 -4.04
N LEU A 24 7.97 -9.00 -4.59
CA LEU A 24 6.85 -9.58 -3.85
C LEU A 24 6.95 -11.11 -3.91
N HIS A 25 6.35 -11.81 -2.94
CA HIS A 25 6.03 -13.24 -3.06
C HIS A 25 4.69 -13.40 -3.80
N PRO A 26 4.68 -13.68 -5.11
CA PRO A 26 3.46 -13.63 -5.90
C PRO A 26 2.50 -14.77 -5.55
N GLU A 27 3.02 -15.95 -5.19
CA GLU A 27 2.22 -17.13 -4.84
C GLU A 27 1.46 -16.93 -3.53
N ARG A 28 2.07 -16.25 -2.55
CA ARG A 28 1.38 -15.88 -1.29
C ARG A 28 0.28 -14.85 -1.56
N CYS A 29 0.51 -13.90 -2.45
CA CYS A 29 -0.49 -12.92 -2.84
C CYS A 29 -1.66 -13.59 -3.57
N MET A 30 -1.38 -14.44 -4.56
CA MET A 30 -2.38 -15.15 -5.35
C MET A 30 -3.21 -16.09 -4.49
N ARG A 31 -2.58 -16.82 -3.56
CA ARG A 31 -3.30 -17.67 -2.62
C ARG A 31 -4.32 -16.89 -1.79
N PHE A 32 -3.97 -15.69 -1.34
CA PHE A 32 -4.91 -14.85 -0.60
C PHE A 32 -6.08 -14.36 -1.46
N TRP A 33 -5.85 -14.08 -2.75
CA TRP A 33 -6.95 -13.76 -3.68
C TRP A 33 -7.90 -14.95 -3.85
N THR A 34 -7.35 -16.15 -4.05
CA THR A 34 -8.16 -17.36 -4.19
C THR A 34 -8.93 -17.70 -2.92
N ASP A 35 -8.33 -17.48 -1.75
CA ASP A 35 -8.98 -17.73 -0.45
C ASP A 35 -10.12 -16.71 -0.18
N LEU A 36 -9.98 -15.46 -0.62
CA LEU A 36 -11.03 -14.45 -0.53
C LEU A 36 -12.14 -14.65 -1.57
N GLY A 37 -11.81 -15.21 -2.73
CA GLY A 37 -12.71 -15.32 -3.89
C GLY A 37 -12.92 -14.00 -4.65
N GLU A 38 -12.12 -12.97 -4.36
CA GLU A 38 -12.16 -11.66 -4.98
C GLU A 38 -10.77 -11.00 -5.02
N ASP A 39 -10.63 -9.92 -5.78
CA ASP A 39 -9.40 -9.12 -5.81
C ASP A 39 -9.13 -8.49 -4.43
N CYS A 40 -7.94 -8.74 -3.87
CA CYS A 40 -7.61 -8.28 -2.51
C CYS A 40 -7.42 -6.75 -2.41
N SER A 41 -6.55 -6.17 -3.26
CA SER A 41 -6.23 -4.73 -3.33
C SER A 41 -5.89 -4.01 -2.00
N ASN A 42 -5.61 -4.74 -0.91
CA ASN A 42 -5.37 -4.14 0.40
C ASN A 42 -4.15 -3.20 0.43
N CYS A 43 -3.08 -3.54 -0.31
CA CYS A 43 -1.90 -2.69 -0.42
C CYS A 43 -2.19 -1.33 -1.07
N LEU A 44 -3.09 -1.32 -2.07
CA LEU A 44 -3.53 -0.08 -2.70
C LEU A 44 -4.39 0.73 -1.74
N ARG A 45 -5.33 0.09 -1.04
CA ARG A 45 -6.21 0.77 -0.07
C ARG A 45 -5.41 1.41 1.09
N SER A 46 -4.43 0.69 1.64
CA SER A 46 -3.68 1.16 2.80
C SER A 46 -2.57 2.15 2.47
N CYS A 47 -2.23 2.34 1.19
CA CYS A 47 -1.16 3.23 0.78
C CYS A 47 -1.46 4.70 1.20
N ALA A 48 -0.53 5.31 1.94
CA ALA A 48 -0.63 6.71 2.35
C ALA A 48 -0.62 7.69 1.15
N PHE A 49 -0.12 7.27 -0.02
CA PHE A 49 -0.11 8.09 -1.22
C PHE A 49 -1.43 8.05 -2.01
N ASN A 50 -2.27 7.03 -1.80
CA ASN A 50 -3.53 6.83 -2.54
C ASN A 50 -4.72 7.62 -1.97
N LYS A 51 -4.49 8.54 -1.04
CA LYS A 51 -5.59 9.37 -0.50
C LYS A 51 -6.14 10.31 -1.58
N PRO A 52 -7.42 10.69 -1.53
CA PRO A 52 -7.95 11.65 -2.50
C PRO A 52 -7.20 12.99 -2.46
N PRO A 53 -7.23 13.77 -3.55
CA PRO A 53 -6.70 15.13 -3.54
C PRO A 53 -7.45 16.00 -2.52
N GLY A 54 -6.75 17.00 -1.98
CA GLY A 54 -7.31 17.90 -0.97
C GLY A 54 -6.20 18.62 -0.20
N VAL A 55 -6.48 19.85 0.22
CA VAL A 55 -5.49 20.78 0.80
C VAL A 55 -4.58 20.12 1.85
N LEU A 56 -5.16 19.37 2.79
CA LEU A 56 -4.39 18.69 3.83
C LEU A 56 -3.43 17.62 3.28
N HIS A 57 -3.95 16.71 2.44
CA HIS A 57 -3.15 15.60 1.91
C HIS A 57 -2.12 16.10 0.88
N ASP A 58 -2.44 17.15 0.13
CA ASP A 58 -1.53 17.76 -0.83
C ASP A 58 -0.39 18.51 -0.12
N LEU A 59 -0.68 19.17 1.00
CA LEU A 59 0.37 19.73 1.86
C LEU A 59 1.29 18.63 2.40
N VAL A 60 0.74 17.53 2.93
CA VAL A 60 1.53 16.39 3.43
C VAL A 60 2.42 15.81 2.33
N ARG A 61 1.90 15.62 1.12
CA ARG A 61 2.70 15.19 -0.05
C ARG A 61 3.82 16.18 -0.37
N GLY A 62 3.53 17.48 -0.32
CA GLY A 62 4.53 18.53 -0.48
C GLY A 62 5.65 18.42 0.55
N VAL A 63 5.33 18.18 1.81
CA VAL A 63 6.35 17.95 2.86
C VAL A 63 7.16 16.69 2.58
N ILE A 64 6.51 15.56 2.30
CA ILE A 64 7.19 14.28 2.02
C ILE A 64 8.12 14.38 0.81
N ALA A 65 7.74 15.14 -0.22
CA ALA A 65 8.57 15.35 -1.41
C ALA A 65 9.87 16.13 -1.12
N ASN A 66 9.88 16.94 -0.06
CA ASN A 66 11.03 17.76 0.32
C ASN A 66 11.86 17.17 1.46
N THR A 67 11.25 16.35 2.33
CA THR A 67 11.95 15.76 3.49
C THR A 67 11.29 14.49 4.00
N THR A 68 12.10 13.56 4.51
CA THR A 68 11.63 12.28 5.09
C THR A 68 11.48 12.30 6.62
N VAL A 69 11.86 13.41 7.27
CA VAL A 69 11.90 13.55 8.74
C VAL A 69 10.55 13.25 9.39
N PHE A 70 9.45 13.59 8.72
CA PHE A 70 8.09 13.45 9.26
C PHE A 70 7.37 12.18 8.81
N ASN A 71 8.01 11.31 8.01
CA ASN A 71 7.33 10.13 7.43
C ASN A 71 6.71 9.23 8.49
N ARG A 72 7.42 8.96 9.60
CA ARG A 72 6.90 8.12 10.70
C ARG A 72 5.69 8.75 11.38
N LEU A 73 5.69 10.07 11.56
CA LEU A 73 4.56 10.80 12.13
C LEU A 73 3.35 10.72 11.19
N PHE A 74 3.55 10.95 9.89
CA PHE A 74 2.45 10.90 8.92
C PHE A 74 1.84 9.52 8.76
N VAL A 75 2.65 8.45 8.76
CA VAL A 75 2.14 7.08 8.76
C VAL A 75 1.33 6.80 10.02
N TRP A 76 1.83 7.19 11.19
CA TRP A 76 1.09 7.04 12.44
C TRP A 76 -0.24 7.81 12.44
N LEU A 77 -0.27 9.04 11.92
CA LEU A 77 -1.51 9.80 11.76
C LEU A 77 -2.48 9.13 10.78
N ASP A 78 -1.99 8.53 9.69
CA ASP A 78 -2.81 7.78 8.73
C ASP A 78 -3.55 6.62 9.40
N ASP A 79 -2.83 5.88 10.25
CA ASP A 79 -3.35 4.74 11.01
C ASP A 79 -4.37 5.17 12.07
N VAL A 80 -4.07 6.23 12.82
CA VAL A 80 -4.95 6.79 13.86
C VAL A 80 -6.26 7.30 13.26
N LEU A 81 -6.18 8.02 12.14
CA LEU A 81 -7.36 8.52 11.42
C LEU A 81 -8.09 7.42 10.65
N GLY A 82 -7.48 6.23 10.53
CA GLY A 82 -8.10 5.05 9.95
C GLY A 82 -8.30 5.13 8.44
N TYR A 83 -7.54 5.97 7.73
CA TYR A 83 -7.72 6.16 6.28
C TYR A 83 -7.49 4.87 5.48
N GLY A 84 -6.69 3.93 6.00
CA GLY A 84 -6.43 2.63 5.38
C GLY A 84 -7.42 1.51 5.72
N LYS A 85 -8.48 1.76 6.50
CA LYS A 85 -9.43 0.72 6.96
C LYS A 85 -10.46 0.35 5.87
N LYS A 86 -10.91 -0.92 5.88
CA LYS A 86 -12.03 -1.38 5.01
C LYS A 86 -13.30 -0.65 5.46
N LYS A 87 -13.98 0.02 4.53
CA LYS A 87 -15.32 0.57 4.77
C LYS A 87 -16.37 -0.50 4.42
N SER A 88 -17.55 -0.39 5.02
CA SER A 88 -18.69 -1.22 4.64
C SER A 88 -19.12 -0.91 3.20
N SER A 89 -19.60 -1.92 2.48
CA SER A 89 -20.22 -1.75 1.17
C SER A 89 -21.44 -0.83 1.23
N SER A 90 -22.20 -0.86 2.33
CA SER A 90 -23.32 0.06 2.57
C SER A 90 -22.91 1.53 2.50
N SER A 91 -21.72 1.88 2.98
CA SER A 91 -21.20 3.26 2.89
C SER A 91 -20.96 3.71 1.45
N PHE A 92 -20.76 2.76 0.52
CA PHE A 92 -20.58 3.07 -0.89
C PHE A 92 -21.92 3.10 -1.64
N PHE A 93 -22.80 2.15 -1.36
CA PHE A 93 -24.08 2.00 -2.07
C PHE A 93 -25.26 2.75 -1.45
N GLY A 94 -25.14 3.24 -0.22
CA GLY A 94 -26.15 4.08 0.43
C GLY A 94 -27.40 3.35 0.95
N TYR A 95 -27.33 2.03 1.18
CA TYR A 95 -28.39 1.24 1.82
C TYR A 95 -28.02 0.80 3.24
#